data_AF-A0A859DPN3-F1
#
_entry.id   AF-A0A859DPN3-F1
#
_cell.length_a   1.000
_cell.length_b   1.000
_cell.length_c   1.000
_cell.angle_alpha   90.00
_cell.angle_beta   90.00
_cell.angle_gamma   90.00
#
_symmetry.space_group_name_H-M   'P 1'
#
loop_
_entity.id
_entity.type
_entity.pdbx_description
1 polymer ?
#
loop_
_entity_poly.entity_id
_entity_poly.type
_entity_poly.pdbx_seq_one_letter_code
_entity_poly.pdbx_strand_id
1 'polypeptide(L)'
;MTVQDSLLLQNKLHPSLQPQDVVKLCYQAAFGGEHLLKDKAIAQTYLMREFSAVPAENAALYEEISPEICRVSLPSWKGHGLPP
;
A
#
# COMPACT_ATOMS: atom_id res chain seq x y z
N MET A 1 -17.07 -9.62 7.88
CA MET A 1 -16.54 -9.52 6.50
C MET A 1 -15.40 -10.50 6.39
N THR A 2 -15.42 -11.39 5.40
CA THR A 2 -14.34 -12.37 5.19
C THR A 2 -13.18 -11.74 4.42
N VAL A 3 -11.99 -12.36 4.42
CA VAL A 3 -10.85 -11.91 3.60
C VAL A 3 -11.24 -11.86 2.12
N GLN A 4 -12.03 -12.84 1.65
CA GLN A 4 -12.52 -12.87 0.28
C GLN A 4 -13.38 -11.65 -0.06
N ASP A 5 -14.28 -11.25 0.84
CA ASP A 5 -15.13 -10.06 0.65
C ASP A 5 -14.29 -8.79 0.53
N SER A 6 -13.27 -8.65 1.39
CA SER A 6 -12.37 -7.50 1.39
C SER A 6 -11.55 -7.42 0.09
N LEU A 7 -11.08 -8.55 -0.43
CA LEU A 7 -10.35 -8.59 -1.70
C LEU A 7 -11.24 -8.23 -2.90
N LEU A 8 -12.49 -8.69 -2.90
CA LEU A 8 -13.46 -8.32 -3.94
C LEU A 8 -13.79 -6.82 -3.90
N LEU A 9 -13.85 -6.22 -2.72
CA LEU A 9 -14.01 -4.78 -2.55
C LEU A 9 -12.78 -4.01 -3.08
N GLN A 10 -11.58 -4.45 -2.72
CA GLN A 10 -10.32 -3.86 -3.22
C GLN A 10 -10.24 -3.88 -4.75
N ASN A 11 -10.63 -4.98 -5.39
CA ASN A 11 -10.65 -5.08 -6.84
C ASN A 11 -11.65 -4.11 -7.50
N LYS A 12 -12.77 -3.80 -6.83
CA LYS A 12 -13.74 -2.80 -7.32
C LYS A 12 -13.22 -1.37 -7.17
N LEU A 13 -12.57 -1.07 -6.05
CA LEU A 13 -12.05 0.27 -5.75
C LEU A 13 -10.77 0.60 -6.53
N HIS A 14 -9.98 -0.42 -6.84
CA HIS A 14 -8.70 -0.30 -7.54
C HIS A 14 -8.68 -1.21 -8.77
N PRO A 15 -9.30 -0.83 -9.90
CA PRO A 15 -9.44 -1.71 -11.08
C PRO A 15 -8.10 -2.14 -11.72
N SER A 16 -6.99 -1.47 -11.38
CA SER A 16 -5.65 -1.85 -11.81
C SER A 16 -5.05 -2.99 -10.97
N LEU A 17 -5.64 -3.32 -9.81
CA LEU A 17 -5.19 -4.39 -8.92
C LEU A 17 -5.08 -5.71 -9.70
N GLN A 18 -3.91 -6.32 -9.66
CA GLN A 18 -3.67 -7.62 -10.26
C GLN A 18 -3.62 -8.72 -9.18
N PRO A 19 -3.86 -10.00 -9.53
CA PRO A 19 -3.76 -11.10 -8.58
C PRO A 19 -2.41 -11.16 -7.82
N GLN A 20 -1.30 -10.83 -8.47
CA GLN A 20 0.00 -10.77 -7.79
C GLN A 20 0.10 -9.69 -6.71
N ASP A 21 -0.63 -8.58 -6.86
CA ASP A 21 -0.64 -7.50 -5.87
C ASP A 21 -1.36 -7.94 -4.59
N VAL A 22 -2.40 -8.75 -4.74
CA VAL A 22 -3.12 -9.38 -3.63
C VAL A 22 -2.22 -10.35 -2.87
N VAL A 23 -1.49 -11.21 -3.60
CA VAL A 23 -0.53 -12.14 -2.96
C VAL A 23 0.57 -11.35 -2.22
N LYS A 24 1.09 -10.29 -2.84
CA LYS A 24 2.09 -9.41 -2.22
C LYS A 24 1.55 -8.75 -0.95
N LEU A 25 0.31 -8.24 -0.98
CA LEU A 25 -0.36 -7.62 0.16
C LEU A 25 -0.49 -8.60 1.34
N CYS A 26 -1.02 -9.79 1.09
CA CYS A 26 -1.14 -10.83 2.14
C CYS A 26 0.23 -11.24 2.68
N TYR A 27 1.23 -11.38 1.80
CA TYR A 27 2.59 -11.73 2.22
C TYR A 27 3.22 -10.64 3.08
N GLN A 28 3.10 -9.37 2.69
CA GLN A 28 3.62 -8.24 3.46
C GLN A 28 2.93 -8.07 4.81
N ALA A 29 1.64 -8.37 4.90
CA ALA A 29 0.93 -8.36 6.18
C ALA A 29 1.42 -9.47 7.12
N ALA A 30 1.63 -10.69 6.61
CA ALA A 30 2.03 -11.84 7.41
C ALA A 30 3.54 -11.84 7.78
N PHE A 31 4.40 -11.38 6.86
CA PHE A 31 5.86 -11.54 6.98
C PHE A 31 6.62 -10.20 6.97
N GLY A 32 5.94 -9.07 6.85
CA GLY A 32 6.57 -7.77 6.68
C GLY A 32 7.23 -7.58 5.32
N GLY A 33 7.82 -6.39 5.11
CA GLY A 33 8.49 -6.03 3.86
C GLY A 33 9.95 -6.51 3.75
N GLU A 34 10.56 -6.96 4.86
CA GLU A 34 11.99 -7.26 4.94
C GLU A 34 12.43 -8.39 3.99
N HIS A 35 11.58 -9.40 3.81
CA HIS A 35 11.88 -10.50 2.88
C HIS A 35 11.79 -10.13 1.39
N LEU A 36 11.15 -9.00 1.07
CA LEU A 36 11.01 -8.48 -0.30
C LEU A 36 12.09 -7.44 -0.63
N LEU A 37 12.63 -6.75 0.38
CA LEU A 37 13.58 -5.66 0.23
C LEU A 37 14.99 -6.10 0.62
N LYS A 38 15.70 -6.73 -0.31
CA LYS A 38 17.09 -7.20 -0.09
C LYS A 38 18.12 -6.06 -0.03
N ASP A 39 17.81 -4.93 -0.64
CA ASP A 39 18.65 -3.73 -0.67
C ASP A 39 17.85 -2.52 -0.22
N LYS A 40 18.20 -2.02 0.96
CA LYS A 40 17.53 -0.89 1.60
C LYS A 40 17.74 0.42 0.83
N ALA A 41 18.90 0.62 0.20
CA ALA A 41 19.19 1.83 -0.56
C ALA A 41 18.37 1.89 -1.84
N ILE A 42 18.21 0.75 -2.52
CA ILE A 42 17.33 0.63 -3.68
C ILE A 42 15.87 0.84 -3.28
N ALA A 43 15.42 0.21 -2.18
CA ALA A 43 14.06 0.37 -1.66
C ALA A 43 13.73 1.84 -1.35
N GLN A 44 14.65 2.55 -0.67
CA GLN A 44 14.51 3.97 -0.38
C GLN A 44 14.45 4.78 -1.68
N THR A 45 15.29 4.47 -2.67
CA THR A 45 15.26 5.15 -3.97
C THR A 45 13.91 5.02 -4.66
N TYR A 46 13.31 3.81 -4.65
CA TYR A 46 11.98 3.60 -5.22
C TYR A 46 10.90 4.36 -4.46
N LEU A 47 10.92 4.30 -3.12
CA LEU A 47 9.97 5.03 -2.28
C LEU A 47 10.03 6.53 -2.55
N MET A 48 11.24 7.12 -2.57
CA MET A 48 11.41 8.55 -2.85
C MET A 48 10.90 8.92 -4.24
N ARG A 49 11.16 8.09 -5.25
CA ARG A 49 10.68 8.31 -6.62
C ARG A 49 9.14 8.31 -6.68
N GLU A 50 8.50 7.31 -6.08
CA GLU A 50 7.04 7.22 -6.03
C GLU A 50 6.43 8.37 -5.24
N PHE A 51 6.99 8.66 -4.06
CA PHE A 51 6.53 9.74 -3.20
C PHE A 51 6.65 11.11 -3.88
N SER A 52 7.72 11.37 -4.62
CA SER A 52 7.87 12.61 -5.40
C SER A 52 6.88 12.68 -6.57
N ALA A 53 6.57 11.56 -7.22
CA ALA A 53 5.72 11.51 -8.41
C ALA A 53 4.22 11.69 -8.12
N VAL A 54 3.77 11.35 -6.92
CA VAL A 54 2.34 11.50 -6.55
C VAL A 54 2.00 12.92 -6.10
N PRO A 55 0.82 13.44 -6.48
CA PRO A 55 0.32 14.71 -5.94
C PRO A 55 -0.02 14.56 -4.45
N ALA A 56 0.00 15.67 -3.72
CA ALA A 56 -0.49 15.72 -2.35
C ALA A 56 -2.03 15.77 -2.37
N GLU A 57 -2.68 14.96 -1.54
CA GLU A 57 -4.14 14.88 -1.45
C GLU A 57 -4.61 14.90 0.00
N ASN A 58 -5.68 15.63 0.29
CA ASN A 58 -6.28 15.65 1.62
C ASN A 58 -7.44 14.64 1.70
N ALA A 59 -7.10 13.37 1.82
CA ALA A 59 -8.02 12.22 1.90
C ALA A 59 -7.59 11.25 3.01
N ALA A 60 -8.37 10.20 3.27
CA ALA A 60 -8.06 9.22 4.30
C ALA A 60 -6.65 8.61 4.11
N LEU A 61 -5.86 8.57 5.20
CA LEU A 61 -4.47 8.09 5.17
C LEU A 61 -4.36 6.62 4.81
N TYR A 62 -5.29 5.82 5.30
CA TYR A 62 -5.33 4.39 5.06
C TYR A 62 -6.76 3.91 4.83
N GLU A 63 -6.84 2.81 4.11
CA GLU A 63 -8.04 2.01 3.92
C GLU A 63 -7.87 0.70 4.71
N GLU A 64 -8.80 0.43 5.63
CA GLU A 64 -8.82 -0.85 6.35
C GLU A 64 -9.36 -1.95 5.43
N ILE A 65 -8.59 -3.01 5.23
CA ILE A 65 -8.99 -4.18 4.45
C ILE A 65 -9.48 -5.28 5.41
N SER A 66 -8.79 -5.46 6.53
CA SER A 66 -9.15 -6.33 7.66
C SER A 66 -8.45 -5.85 8.93
N PRO A 67 -8.74 -6.41 10.12
CA PRO A 67 -8.05 -6.03 11.36
C PRO A 67 -6.52 -6.14 11.31
N GLU A 68 -5.99 -7.00 10.44
CA GLU A 68 -4.55 -7.26 10.29
C GLU A 68 -3.95 -6.64 9.00
N ILE A 69 -4.77 -6.07 8.12
CA ILE A 69 -4.35 -5.61 6.80
C ILE A 69 -4.96 -4.25 6.49
N CYS A 70 -4.11 -3.27 6.19
CA CYS A 70 -4.53 -1.98 5.65
C CYS A 70 -3.71 -1.59 4.43
N ARG A 71 -4.24 -0.66 3.64
CA ARG A 71 -3.54 -0.02 2.52
C ARG A 71 -3.33 1.44 2.84
N VAL A 72 -2.09 1.92 2.74
CA VAL A 72 -1.74 3.33 2.93
C VAL A 72 -1.71 4.04 1.58
N SER A 73 -2.26 5.25 1.53
CA SER A 73 -2.23 6.12 0.35
C SER A 73 -1.04 7.09 0.44
N LEU A 74 -0.08 6.97 -0.49
CA LEU A 74 1.05 7.91 -0.58
C LEU A 74 0.61 9.36 -0.87
N PRO A 75 -0.35 9.64 -1.79
CA PRO A 75 -0.89 10.99 -1.97
C PRO A 75 -1.44 11.59 -0.68
N SER A 76 -2.19 10.78 0.09
CA SER A 76 -2.79 11.20 1.35
C SER A 76 -1.74 11.44 2.42
N TRP A 77 -0.78 10.53 2.56
CA TRP A 77 0.37 10.66 3.45
C TRP A 77 1.12 11.98 3.23
N LYS A 78 1.37 12.30 1.96
CA LYS A 78 2.00 13.56 1.54
C LYS A 78 1.14 14.78 1.85
N GLY A 79 -0.17 14.72 1.58
CA GLY A 79 -1.11 15.80 1.89
C GLY A 79 -1.22 16.11 3.38
N HIS A 80 -0.97 15.13 4.24
CA HIS A 80 -0.90 15.31 5.70
C HIS A 80 0.46 15.83 6.20
N GLY A 81 1.42 16.07 5.30
CA GLY A 81 2.75 16.58 5.66
C GLY A 81 3.64 15.55 6.36
N LEU A 82 3.36 14.25 6.19
CA LEU A 82 4.17 13.19 6.78
C LEU A 82 5.44 12.93 5.94
N PRO A 83 6.56 12.57 6.58
CA PRO A 83 7.82 12.33 5.87
C PRO A 83 7.76 11.01 5.07
N PRO A 84 8.50 10.90 3.95
CA PRO A 84 8.69 9.63 3.24
C PRO A 84 9.45 8.61 4.08
#